data_AF-A0A942YP80-F1
#
_entry.id   AF-A0A942YP80-F1
#
_cell.length_a   1.000
_cell.length_b   1.000
_cell.length_c   1.000
_cell.angle_alpha   90.00
_cell.angle_beta   90.00
_cell.angle_gamma   90.00
#
_symmetry.space_group_name_H-M   'P 1'
#
loop_
_entity.id
_entity.type
_entity.pdbx_description
1 polymer ?
#
loop_
_entity_poly.entity_id
_entity_poly.type
_entity_poly.pdbx_seq_one_letter_code
_entity_poly.pdbx_strand_id
1 'polypeptide(L)' 'MFEYDEETQIATIQQRNLFVVGDEIEFYGLEFSHLYQTIDFLWGEEGNPIDRAPNAMMIVKMKVNAPVKPYDMIRKRK' A
#
# COMPACT_ATOMS: atom_id res chain seq x y z
N MET A 1 -3.21 6.86 -3.36
CA MET A 1 -1.93 7.12 -2.66
C MET A 1 -1.99 8.46 -1.96
N PHE A 2 -1.57 8.62 -0.69
CA PHE A 2 -1.53 9.94 -0.03
C PHE A 2 -0.11 10.52 0.07
N GLU A 3 0.92 9.71 0.27
CA GLU A 3 2.32 10.16 0.26
C GLU A 3 3.25 8.95 0.04
N TYR A 4 4.41 9.17 -0.58
CA TYR A 4 5.49 8.19 -0.72
C TYR A 4 6.79 8.81 -0.23
N ASP A 5 7.47 8.12 0.67
CA ASP A 5 8.79 8.50 1.16
C ASP A 5 9.88 7.73 0.40
N GLU A 6 10.67 8.42 -0.41
CA GLU A 6 11.68 7.80 -1.27
C GLU A 6 12.88 7.26 -0.47
N GLU A 7 13.20 7.86 0.68
CA GLU A 7 14.33 7.45 1.53
C GLU A 7 14.06 6.11 2.22
N THR A 8 12.86 5.93 2.76
CA THR A 8 12.45 4.72 3.49
C THR A 8 11.70 3.71 2.62
N GLN A 9 11.31 4.12 1.41
CA GLN A 9 10.43 3.38 0.50
C GLN A 9 9.07 3.05 1.13
N ILE A 10 8.55 3.95 1.96
CA ILE A 10 7.28 3.76 2.67
C ILE A 10 6.16 4.50 1.94
N ALA A 11 5.13 3.75 1.58
CA ALA A 11 3.90 4.22 0.95
C ALA A 11 2.81 4.44 2.01
N THR A 12 2.24 5.64 2.06
CA THR A 12 1.03 5.94 2.84
C THR A 12 -0.21 5.77 1.97
N ILE A 13 -1.05 4.80 2.35
CA ILE A 13 -2.16 4.30 1.56
C ILE A 13 -3.43 4.37 2.40
N GLN A 14 -4.50 4.91 1.82
CA GLN A 14 -5.83 4.78 2.41
C GLN A 14 -6.48 3.48 1.94
N GLN A 15 -6.84 2.63 2.90
CA GLN A 15 -7.50 1.37 2.61
C GLN A 15 -8.95 1.62 2.17
N ARG A 16 -9.26 1.43 0.89
CA ARG A 16 -10.65 1.39 0.39
C ARG A 16 -11.22 -0.03 0.30
N ASN A 17 -10.35 -1.00 0.03
CA ASN A 17 -10.67 -2.42 -0.02
C ASN A 17 -9.77 -3.16 0.98
N LEU A 18 -10.28 -4.20 1.62
CA LEU A 18 -9.50 -5.01 2.56
C LEU A 18 -8.33 -5.70 1.84
N PHE A 19 -7.12 -5.48 2.34
CA PHE A 19 -5.91 -6.22 2.02
C PHE A 19 -5.20 -6.61 3.32
N VAL A 20 -4.50 -7.74 3.29
CA VAL A 20 -3.81 -8.31 4.45
C VAL A 20 -2.35 -8.60 4.13
N VAL A 21 -1.51 -8.72 5.16
CA VAL A 21 -0.15 -9.24 5.01
C VAL A 21 -0.20 -10.63 4.34
N GLY A 22 0.62 -10.82 3.32
CA GLY A 22 0.64 -12.00 2.46
C GLY A 22 -0.21 -11.87 1.19
N ASP A 23 -1.05 -10.85 1.05
CA ASP A 23 -1.77 -10.62 -0.20
C ASP A 23 -0.83 -10.12 -1.31
N GLU A 24 -1.02 -10.65 -2.52
CA GLU A 24 -0.43 -10.11 -3.74
C GLU A 24 -1.27 -8.92 -4.22
N ILE A 25 -0.61 -7.77 -4.38
CA ILE A 25 -1.23 -6.54 -4.84
C ILE A 25 -0.56 -6.03 -6.12
N GLU A 26 -1.35 -5.32 -6.91
CA GLU A 26 -0.87 -4.57 -8.06
C GLU A 26 -1.17 -3.08 -7.84
N PHE A 27 -0.13 -2.26 -7.92
CA PHE A 27 -0.24 -0.82 -8.07
C PHE A 27 -0.38 -0.49 -9.57
N TYR A 28 -1.33 0.38 -9.89
CA TYR A 28 -1.57 0.85 -11.24
C TYR A 28 -1.92 2.33 -11.24
N GLY A 29 -1.48 3.04 -12.29
CA GLY A 29 -1.59 4.49 -12.40
C GLY A 29 -1.63 4.99 -13.84
N LEU A 30 -1.70 6.31 -14.00
CA LEU A 30 -1.88 7.01 -15.29
C LEU A 30 -0.78 6.74 -16.33
N GLU A 31 0.42 6.36 -15.89
CA GLU A 31 1.59 6.11 -16.75
C GLU A 31 1.82 4.63 -17.10
N PHE A 32 0.79 3.77 -16.98
CA PHE A 32 0.94 2.31 -17.17
C PHE A 32 1.98 1.66 -16.25
N SER A 33 2.31 2.30 -15.12
CA SER A 33 3.14 1.73 -14.09
C SER A 33 2.38 0.59 -13.41
N HIS A 34 2.62 -0.65 -13.83
CA HIS A 34 2.15 -1.84 -13.16
C HIS A 34 3.25 -2.35 -12.24
N LEU A 35 3.07 -2.16 -10.94
CA LEU A 35 3.97 -2.72 -9.93
C LEU A 35 3.28 -3.86 -9.21
N TYR A 36 3.93 -5.01 -9.18
CA TYR A 36 3.47 -6.18 -8.45
C TYR A 36 4.31 -6.38 -7.20
N GLN A 37 3.66 -6.57 -6.07
CA GLN A 37 4.34 -6.99 -4.86
C GLN A 37 3.42 -7.78 -3.94
N THR A 38 4.03 -8.57 -3.07
CA THR A 38 3.36 -9.15 -1.91
C THR A 38 3.47 -8.18 -0.73
N ILE A 39 2.44 -8.09 0.09
CA ILE A 39 2.48 -7.28 1.31
C ILE A 39 3.22 -8.06 2.39
N ASP A 40 4.48 -7.74 2.66
CA ASP A 40 5.24 -8.36 3.75
C ASP A 40 4.94 -7.75 5.13
N PHE A 41 4.78 -6.43 5.19
CA PHE A 41 4.56 -5.68 6.42
C PHE A 41 3.58 -4.52 6.20
N LEU A 42 2.64 -4.39 7.14
CA LEU A 42 1.74 -3.24 7.24
C LEU A 42 1.91 -2.57 8.59
N TRP A 43 1.85 -1.25 8.58
CA TRP A 43 1.80 -0.41 9.77
C TRP A 43 0.54 0.43 9.74
N GLY A 44 -0.09 0.64 10.89
CA GLY A 44 -1.17 1.61 11.03
C GLY A 44 -0.66 3.06 10.97
N GLU A 45 -1.58 4.01 11.06
CA GLU A 45 -1.27 5.45 11.12
C GLU A 45 -0.29 5.80 12.24
N GLU A 46 -0.45 5.18 13.42
CA GLU A 46 0.40 5.35 14.60
C GLU A 46 1.76 4.65 14.51
N GLY A 47 2.04 3.93 13.41
CA GLY A 47 3.28 3.16 13.25
C GLY A 47 3.28 1.78 13.91
N ASN A 48 2.15 1.35 14.46
CA ASN A 48 1.98 0.00 15.02
C ASN A 48 1.89 -1.04 13.90
N PRO A 49 2.63 -2.18 13.97
CA PRO A 49 2.48 -3.25 13.00
C PRO A 49 1.08 -3.86 13.08
N ILE A 50 0.48 -4.10 11.92
CA ILE A 50 -0.86 -4.69 11.78
C ILE A 50 -0.83 -5.80 10.72
N ASP A 51 -1.64 -6.84 10.89
CA ASP A 51 -1.80 -7.86 9.84
C ASP A 51 -2.82 -7.44 8.76
N ARG A 52 -3.76 -6.57 9.15
CA ARG A 52 -4.83 -6.04 8.31
C ARG A 52 -5.32 -4.72 8.86
N ALA A 53 -5.81 -3.81 8.00
CA ALA A 53 -6.55 -2.66 8.50
C ALA A 53 -7.96 -3.10 8.95
N PRO A 54 -8.33 -2.92 10.24
CA PRO A 54 -9.61 -3.38 10.78
C PRO A 54 -10.81 -2.55 10.33
N ASN A 55 -10.59 -1.29 9.93
CA ASN A 55 -11.63 -0.35 9.53
C ASN A 55 -11.44 0.10 8.08
N ALA A 56 -12.54 0.17 7.33
CA ALA A 56 -12.53 0.79 6.01
C ALA A 56 -12.13 2.28 6.12
N MET A 57 -11.45 2.79 5.09
CA MET A 57 -10.87 4.14 5.04
C MET A 57 -9.71 4.40 6.03
N MET A 58 -9.22 3.39 6.74
CA MET A 58 -8.04 3.52 7.59
C MET A 58 -6.79 3.81 6.76
N ILE A 59 -5.95 4.71 7.25
CA ILE A 59 -4.64 4.99 6.69
C ILE A 59 -3.67 3.92 7.22
N VAL A 60 -2.96 3.31 6.29
CA VAL A 60 -1.91 2.34 6.58
C VAL A 60 -0.66 2.71 5.80
N LYS A 61 0.48 2.30 6.34
CA LYS A 61 1.79 2.44 5.74
C LYS A 61 2.30 1.05 5.38
N MET A 62 2.93 0.92 4.21
CA MET A 62 3.58 -0.32 3.81
C MET A 62 4.89 0.01 3.09
N LYS A 63 5.81 -0.95 3.10
CA LYS A 63 7.01 -0.83 2.28
C LYS A 63 6.65 -1.20 0.84
N VAL A 64 7.09 -0.37 -0.11
CA VAL A 64 6.93 -0.63 -1.54
C VAL A 64 8.27 -0.89 -2.19
N ASN A 65 8.31 -1.87 -3.09
CA ASN A 65 9.56 -2.29 -3.72
C ASN A 65 10.00 -1.36 -4.85
N ALA A 66 9.11 -0.49 -5.32
CA ALA A 66 9.39 0.49 -6.35
C ALA A 66 8.70 1.82 -6.02
N PRO A 67 9.21 2.95 -6.55
CA PRO A 67 8.59 4.25 -6.36
C PRO A 67 7.18 4.26 -6.95
N VAL A 68 6.25 4.77 -6.15
CA VAL A 68 4.83 4.89 -6.49
C VAL A 68 4.44 6.36 -6.46
N LYS A 69 3.55 6.75 -7.38
CA LYS A 69 3.19 8.15 -7.58
C LYS A 69 1.97 8.53 -6.74
N PRO A 70 1.82 9.82 -6.41
CA PRO A 70 0.55 10.34 -5.92
C PRO A 70 -0.58 9.93 -6.86
N TYR A 71 -1.74 9.58 -6.29
CA TYR A 71 -2.91 9.05 -7.01
C TYR A 71 -2.82 7.63 -7.58
N ASP A 72 -1.70 6.91 -7.43
CA ASP A 72 -1.68 5.49 -7.77
C ASP A 72 -2.71 4.71 -6.94
N MET A 73 -3.32 3.72 -7.61
CA MET A 73 -4.36 2.86 -7.08
C MET A 73 -3.81 1.46 -6.84
N ILE A 74 -4.40 0.75 -5.88
CA ILE A 74 -4.00 -0.61 -5.52
C ILE A 74 -5.20 -1.53 -5.71
N ARG A 75 -4.96 -2.69 -6.32
CA ARG A 75 -5.91 -3.79 -6.36
C ARG A 75 -5.27 -5.08 -5.87
N LYS A 76 -6.08 -5.90 -5.21
CA LYS A 76 -5.71 -7.27 -4.86
C LYS A 76 -5.70 -8.14 -6.12
N ARG A 77 -4.64 -8.91 -6.31
CA ARG A 77 -4.56 -9.96 -7.33
C ARG A 77 -5.16 -11.24 -6.73
N LYS A 78 -5.89 -12.00 -7.56
CA LYS A 78 -6.63 -13.19 -7.15
C LYS A 78 -5.91 -14.44 -7.62
#